data_AF-A0A6P3HZF7-F1
#
_entry.id   AF-A0A6P3HZF7-F1
#
_cell.length_a   1.000
_cell.length_b   1.000
_cell.length_c   1.000
_cell.angle_alpha   90.00
_cell.angle_beta   90.00
_cell.angle_gamma   90.00
#
_symmetry.space_group_name_H-M   'P 1'
#
loop_
_entity.id
_entity.type
_entity.pdbx_description
1 polymer ?
#
loop_
_entity_poly.entity_id
_entity_poly.type
_entity_poly.pdbx_seq_one_letter_code
_entity_poly.pdbx_strand_id
1 'polypeptide(L)'
;MPTREPPRTHGSRGNLQTRPPGPGPPRLVSRGLKPSAPPTVYQPQPGAHRTKPKKIVFEDELPSRALLGTKKSTRAICERHVPRPHPVPDYELKYPPVSTAKDRSRYAAVFQDQYPEFLELQQEVGSAQAKLQQLEALLNSLPRPRSQKEAHVAARVWREFEKKQMDPSFLDKQARCHYLKGKLRHLKTQIQKFDDQGDSEGSVYF
;
A
#
# COMPACT_ATOMS: atom_id res chain seq x y z
N MET A 1 -62.98 23.12 33.84
CA MET A 1 -61.61 22.80 33.34
C MET A 1 -61.16 23.94 32.45
N PRO A 2 -60.34 24.89 32.93
CA PRO A 2 -59.87 26.00 32.12
C PRO A 2 -58.43 25.80 31.60
N THR A 3 -58.20 26.43 30.44
CA THR A 3 -56.94 26.96 29.88
C THR A 3 -55.78 26.03 29.50
N ARG A 4 -55.51 25.96 28.18
CA ARG A 4 -54.18 25.68 27.65
C ARG A 4 -53.83 26.71 26.56
N GLU A 5 -52.91 27.60 26.91
CA GLU A 5 -52.24 28.59 26.08
C GLU A 5 -51.39 27.93 24.97
N PRO A 6 -51.19 28.56 23.81
CA PRO A 6 -50.10 28.26 22.88
C PRO A 6 -48.86 29.15 23.13
N PRO A 7 -47.63 28.64 22.92
CA PRO A 7 -46.41 29.33 23.31
C PRO A 7 -46.00 30.45 22.35
N ARG A 8 -45.61 31.57 22.93
CA ARG A 8 -44.90 32.68 22.27
C ARG A 8 -43.44 32.26 22.06
N THR A 9 -43.00 32.17 20.81
CA THR A 9 -41.59 32.06 20.46
C THR A 9 -40.94 33.45 20.53
N HIS A 10 -40.00 33.57 21.47
CA HIS A 10 -39.15 34.74 21.65
C HIS A 10 -38.32 35.01 20.37
N GLY A 11 -38.49 36.19 19.79
CA GLY A 11 -37.59 36.70 18.76
C GLY A 11 -36.23 37.00 19.37
N SER A 12 -35.22 36.20 19.02
CA SER A 12 -33.82 36.50 19.32
C SER A 12 -33.29 37.51 18.32
N ARG A 13 -33.09 38.73 18.80
CA ARG A 13 -32.50 39.88 18.10
C ARG A 13 -31.03 39.58 17.82
N GLY A 14 -30.74 39.06 16.63
CA GLY A 14 -29.38 38.92 16.11
C GLY A 14 -28.71 40.28 15.98
N ASN A 15 -27.63 40.47 16.73
CA ASN A 15 -26.77 41.65 16.70
C ASN A 15 -25.90 41.59 15.43
N LEU A 16 -26.09 42.54 14.51
CA LEU A 16 -25.24 42.73 13.34
C LEU A 16 -23.90 43.33 13.77
N GLN A 17 -22.94 42.47 14.06
CA GLN A 17 -21.57 42.86 14.29
C GLN A 17 -20.85 43.05 12.95
N THR A 18 -20.85 44.29 12.47
CA THR A 18 -20.10 44.74 11.29
C THR A 18 -18.60 44.64 11.59
N ARG A 19 -17.92 43.64 11.02
CA ARG A 19 -16.46 43.52 11.03
C ARG A 19 -15.89 44.18 9.76
N PRO A 20 -14.81 44.98 9.85
CA PRO A 20 -14.15 45.52 8.66
C PRO A 20 -13.36 44.43 7.92
N PRO A 21 -13.25 44.47 6.59
CA PRO A 21 -12.42 43.55 5.84
C PRO A 21 -10.94 43.87 6.09
N GLY A 22 -10.18 42.88 6.53
CA GLY A 22 -8.73 42.98 6.71
C GLY A 22 -7.99 43.13 5.37
N PRO A 23 -6.80 43.75 5.37
CA PRO A 23 -6.03 44.00 4.15
C PRO A 23 -5.59 42.67 3.51
N GLY A 24 -5.95 42.50 2.24
CA GLY A 24 -5.55 41.35 1.44
C GLY A 24 -4.05 41.33 1.12
N PRO A 25 -3.49 40.15 0.77
CA PRO A 25 -2.06 39.99 0.55
C PRO A 25 -1.57 40.72 -0.71
N PRO A 26 -0.31 41.22 -0.72
CA PRO A 26 0.22 42.01 -1.81
C PRO A 26 0.40 41.18 -3.10
N ARG A 27 -0.06 41.76 -4.22
CA ARG A 27 0.13 41.24 -5.57
C ARG A 27 1.62 41.25 -5.92
N LEU A 28 2.16 40.08 -6.31
CA LEU A 28 3.48 39.97 -6.92
C LEU A 28 3.48 40.73 -8.25
N VAL A 29 4.26 41.81 -8.31
CA VAL A 29 4.61 42.49 -9.56
C VAL A 29 5.61 41.61 -10.34
N SER A 30 5.20 41.14 -11.51
CA SER A 30 6.14 40.50 -12.45
C SER A 30 6.79 41.58 -13.30
N ARG A 31 8.06 41.90 -13.00
CA ARG A 31 8.92 42.80 -13.77
C ARG A 31 10.13 42.01 -14.30
N GLY A 32 10.33 42.03 -15.62
CA GLY A 32 11.50 41.47 -16.31
C GLY A 32 11.09 40.86 -17.66
N LEU A 33 10.98 41.64 -18.74
CA LEU A 33 12.03 42.02 -19.69
C LEU A 33 12.59 40.85 -20.54
N LYS A 34 12.03 40.75 -21.76
CA LYS A 34 12.58 40.35 -23.08
C LYS A 34 13.90 39.55 -23.15
N PRO A 35 13.93 38.47 -23.95
CA PRO A 35 15.11 38.03 -24.70
C PRO A 35 15.01 38.45 -26.17
N SER A 36 16.07 39.08 -26.72
CA SER A 36 16.22 39.37 -28.14
C SER A 36 17.68 39.23 -28.53
N ALA A 37 17.93 38.49 -29.63
CA ALA A 37 19.09 38.48 -30.56
C ALA A 37 19.50 37.05 -30.99
N PRO A 38 20.00 36.88 -32.23
CA PRO A 38 19.67 35.77 -33.14
C PRO A 38 20.80 34.74 -33.36
N PRO A 39 20.55 33.68 -34.16
CA PRO A 39 21.51 32.63 -34.44
C PRO A 39 22.46 32.99 -35.61
N THR A 40 23.73 32.65 -35.47
CA THR A 40 24.70 32.66 -36.57
C THR A 40 24.57 31.37 -37.39
N VAL A 41 24.27 31.54 -38.67
CA VAL A 41 24.25 30.55 -39.75
C VAL A 41 25.68 30.32 -40.29
N TYR A 42 25.84 29.26 -41.11
CA TYR A 42 26.96 28.83 -41.97
C TYR A 42 27.69 27.57 -41.43
N GLN A 43 27.83 26.45 -42.15
CA GLN A 43 27.66 26.16 -43.57
C GLN A 43 27.58 24.62 -43.80
N PRO A 44 26.97 24.11 -44.90
CA PRO A 44 26.72 22.69 -45.17
C PRO A 44 27.84 22.02 -46.00
N GLN A 45 27.96 20.69 -45.87
CA GLN A 45 28.74 19.82 -46.75
C GLN A 45 27.82 18.80 -47.47
N PRO A 46 27.92 18.63 -48.81
CA PRO A 46 27.08 17.72 -49.59
C PRO A 46 27.77 16.36 -49.77
N GLY A 47 27.02 15.27 -49.64
CA GLY A 47 27.51 13.93 -49.93
C GLY A 47 26.34 12.96 -50.10
N ALA A 48 25.93 12.76 -51.34
CA ALA A 48 24.82 11.91 -51.73
C ALA A 48 25.26 10.46 -51.86
N HIS A 49 24.66 9.51 -51.14
CA HIS A 49 24.47 8.13 -51.61
C HIS A 49 23.15 7.57 -51.06
N ARG A 50 22.17 7.39 -51.96
CA ARG A 50 20.92 6.66 -51.67
C ARG A 50 21.22 5.16 -51.71
N THR A 51 20.94 4.45 -50.63
CA THR A 51 20.83 2.98 -50.66
C THR A 51 19.52 2.53 -50.01
N LYS A 52 18.81 1.72 -50.78
CA LYS A 52 17.44 1.24 -50.61
C LYS A 52 17.29 0.36 -49.35
N PRO A 53 16.15 0.37 -48.65
CA PRO A 53 15.89 -0.60 -47.59
C PRO A 53 15.60 -1.98 -48.20
N LYS A 54 16.40 -2.99 -47.84
CA LYS A 54 16.13 -4.40 -48.17
C LYS A 54 15.03 -4.91 -47.24
N LYS A 55 13.94 -5.40 -47.84
CA LYS A 55 12.88 -6.13 -47.13
C LYS A 55 13.43 -7.49 -46.70
N ILE A 56 13.30 -7.81 -45.42
CA ILE A 56 13.56 -9.15 -44.90
C ILE A 56 12.28 -9.94 -45.13
N VAL A 57 12.33 -10.89 -46.05
CA VAL A 57 11.34 -11.95 -46.22
C VAL A 57 11.77 -13.08 -45.29
N PHE A 58 10.91 -13.46 -44.34
CA PHE A 58 11.06 -14.68 -43.57
C PHE A 58 10.34 -15.78 -44.35
N GLU A 59 11.13 -16.72 -44.86
CA GLU A 59 10.68 -17.98 -45.45
C GLU A 59 11.66 -19.03 -44.92
N ASP A 60 11.26 -19.73 -43.86
CA ASP A 60 11.70 -21.10 -43.60
C ASP A 60 10.78 -21.72 -42.54
N GLU A 61 9.53 -21.97 -42.93
CA GLU A 61 8.81 -23.11 -42.38
C GLU A 61 8.74 -24.15 -43.50
N LEU A 62 9.55 -25.22 -43.43
CA LEU A 62 9.06 -26.59 -43.33
C LEU A 62 10.19 -27.60 -43.01
N PRO A 63 9.87 -28.69 -42.30
CA PRO A 63 10.81 -29.49 -41.51
C PRO A 63 11.39 -30.69 -42.27
N SER A 64 12.63 -31.08 -41.99
CA SER A 64 13.20 -32.37 -42.43
C SER A 64 14.24 -32.94 -41.47
N ARG A 65 13.73 -33.81 -40.60
CA ARG A 65 14.30 -35.04 -40.02
C ARG A 65 15.74 -35.44 -40.44
N ALA A 66 16.65 -35.47 -39.47
CA ALA A 66 17.81 -36.39 -39.41
C ALA A 66 18.22 -36.59 -37.93
N LEU A 67 17.79 -37.69 -37.31
CA LEU A 67 18.59 -38.89 -36.98
C LEU A 67 19.73 -38.68 -35.96
N LEU A 68 19.44 -39.13 -34.73
CA LEU A 68 20.32 -39.89 -33.82
C LEU A 68 21.72 -39.32 -33.53
N GLY A 69 21.79 -38.51 -32.47
CA GLY A 69 23.01 -38.21 -31.72
C GLY A 69 22.79 -38.46 -30.24
N THR A 70 23.66 -39.26 -29.65
CA THR A 70 23.52 -39.93 -28.34
C THR A 70 23.99 -39.03 -27.18
N LYS A 71 23.39 -39.24 -25.99
CA LYS A 71 23.93 -39.03 -24.62
C LYS A 71 23.71 -37.67 -23.90
N LYS A 72 22.82 -37.77 -22.90
CA LYS A 72 22.91 -37.30 -21.49
C LYS A 72 23.05 -35.80 -21.14
N SER A 73 22.25 -35.43 -20.14
CA SER A 73 22.29 -34.19 -19.33
C SER A 73 21.71 -32.97 -20.06
N THR A 74 20.72 -32.23 -19.58
CA THR A 74 20.52 -31.79 -18.20
C THR A 74 19.03 -31.52 -18.01
N ARG A 75 18.49 -32.16 -16.98
CA ARG A 75 17.27 -31.84 -16.24
C ARG A 75 16.90 -30.35 -16.33
N ALA A 76 16.01 -29.97 -17.25
CA ALA A 76 15.26 -28.74 -17.14
C ALA A 76 14.20 -28.97 -16.06
N ILE A 77 14.63 -28.82 -14.81
CA ILE A 77 13.72 -28.66 -13.68
C ILE A 77 12.97 -27.37 -13.98
N CYS A 78 11.74 -27.48 -14.50
CA CYS A 78 10.73 -26.45 -14.30
C CYS A 78 10.46 -26.45 -12.80
N GLU A 79 11.32 -25.76 -12.07
CA GLU A 79 11.22 -25.58 -10.63
C GLU A 79 9.99 -24.71 -10.43
N ARG A 80 8.83 -25.36 -10.30
CA ARG A 80 7.73 -24.81 -9.53
C ARG A 80 8.38 -24.39 -8.23
N HIS A 81 8.58 -23.09 -8.08
CA HIS A 81 9.00 -22.48 -6.85
C HIS A 81 7.85 -22.69 -5.87
N VAL A 82 7.82 -23.87 -5.25
CA VAL A 82 7.01 -24.15 -4.08
C VAL A 82 7.58 -23.23 -3.00
N PRO A 83 6.81 -22.30 -2.42
CA PRO A 83 7.33 -21.50 -1.32
C PRO A 83 7.81 -22.47 -0.25
N ARG A 84 9.12 -22.45 -0.01
CA ARG A 84 9.79 -23.25 1.02
C ARG A 84 9.01 -23.07 2.33
N PRO A 85 8.79 -24.12 3.15
CA PRO A 85 8.08 -23.99 4.42
C PRO A 85 8.64 -22.81 5.19
N HIS A 86 7.76 -21.88 5.55
CA HIS A 86 8.11 -20.61 6.18
C HIS A 86 9.12 -20.88 7.31
N PRO A 87 10.35 -20.35 7.23
CA PRO A 87 11.26 -20.41 8.36
C PRO A 87 10.55 -19.79 9.56
N VAL A 88 10.69 -20.44 10.72
CA VAL A 88 10.20 -19.96 12.01
C VAL A 88 10.41 -18.44 12.09
N PRO A 89 9.37 -17.64 12.45
CA PRO A 89 9.51 -16.19 12.50
C PRO A 89 10.71 -15.77 13.35
N ASP A 90 11.45 -14.76 12.90
CA ASP A 90 12.69 -14.33 13.55
C ASP A 90 12.48 -13.91 15.01
N TYR A 91 11.30 -13.38 15.35
CA TYR A 91 10.96 -13.00 16.72
C TYR A 91 10.87 -14.21 17.67
N GLU A 92 10.58 -15.42 17.19
CA GLU A 92 10.55 -16.60 18.06
C GLU A 92 11.97 -17.01 18.47
N LEU A 93 12.92 -16.81 17.56
CA LEU A 93 14.35 -17.03 17.81
C LEU A 93 14.97 -15.90 18.66
N LYS A 94 14.56 -14.65 18.42
CA LYS A 94 15.07 -13.47 19.15
C LYS A 94 14.54 -13.36 20.57
N TYR A 95 13.35 -13.90 20.82
CA TYR A 95 12.67 -13.82 22.11
C TYR A 95 12.32 -15.23 22.62
N PRO A 96 13.32 -16.04 23.05
CA PRO A 96 13.09 -17.35 23.64
C PRO A 96 12.29 -17.25 24.97
N PRO A 97 11.91 -18.40 25.57
CA PRO A 97 11.30 -18.41 26.89
C PRO A 97 12.07 -17.59 27.93
N VAL A 98 11.36 -16.75 28.67
CA VAL A 98 11.94 -15.87 29.69
C VAL A 98 12.31 -16.70 30.90
N SER A 99 13.56 -16.59 31.35
CA SER A 99 14.06 -17.27 32.56
C SER A 99 14.43 -16.30 33.69
N THR A 100 14.55 -15.00 33.40
CA THR A 100 14.99 -13.99 34.38
C THR A 100 14.09 -12.76 34.38
N ALA A 101 13.96 -12.10 35.54
CA ALA A 101 13.21 -10.85 35.66
C ALA A 101 13.78 -9.73 34.77
N LYS A 102 15.09 -9.74 34.51
CA LYS A 102 15.74 -8.80 33.60
C LYS A 102 15.29 -9.00 32.15
N ASP A 103 15.18 -10.25 31.70
CA ASP A 103 14.66 -10.57 30.36
C ASP A 103 13.18 -10.23 30.22
N ARG A 104 12.39 -10.50 31.27
CA ARG A 104 10.98 -10.07 31.35
C ARG A 104 10.84 -8.57 31.13
N SER A 105 11.65 -7.77 31.84
CA SER A 105 11.67 -6.30 31.70
C SER A 105 12.08 -5.86 30.29
N ARG A 106 13.09 -6.48 29.68
CA ARG A 106 13.49 -6.20 28.28
C ARG A 106 12.36 -6.49 27.29
N TYR A 107 11.64 -7.60 27.45
CA TYR A 107 10.57 -7.98 26.54
C TYR A 107 9.40 -7.01 26.67
N ALA A 108 9.07 -6.59 27.91
CA ALA A 108 8.05 -5.60 28.18
C ALA A 108 8.39 -4.24 27.55
N ALA A 109 9.64 -3.79 27.64
CA ALA A 109 10.10 -2.55 27.01
C ALA A 109 9.93 -2.59 25.48
N VAL A 110 10.33 -3.70 24.83
CA VAL A 110 10.11 -3.89 23.38
C VAL A 110 8.63 -3.89 23.03
N PHE A 111 7.79 -4.54 23.86
CA PHE A 111 6.35 -4.55 23.63
C PHE A 111 5.78 -3.14 23.69
N GLN A 112 6.13 -2.36 24.72
CA GLN A 112 5.65 -0.99 24.90
C GLN A 112 6.08 -0.05 23.77
N ASP A 113 7.32 -0.20 23.29
CA ASP A 113 7.87 0.57 22.18
C ASP A 113 7.16 0.27 20.85
N GLN A 114 6.89 -1.02 20.58
CA GLN A 114 6.37 -1.48 19.28
C GLN A 114 4.83 -1.45 19.20
N TYR A 115 4.13 -1.40 20.34
CA TYR A 115 2.66 -1.45 20.37
C TYR A 115 1.99 -0.24 19.71
N PRO A 116 2.47 1.02 19.88
CA PRO A 116 1.93 2.17 19.15
C PRO A 116 2.07 2.03 17.63
N GLU A 117 3.23 1.59 17.13
CA GLU A 117 3.46 1.34 15.69
C GLU A 117 2.42 0.36 15.14
N PHE A 118 2.14 -0.71 15.88
CA PHE A 118 1.11 -1.68 15.51
C PHE A 118 -0.29 -1.08 15.47
N LEU A 119 -0.67 -0.25 16.44
CA LEU A 119 -2.00 0.38 16.47
C LEU A 119 -2.20 1.32 15.29
N GLU A 120 -1.20 2.15 14.98
CA GLU A 120 -1.23 3.06 13.84
C GLU A 120 -1.37 2.29 12.52
N LEU A 121 -0.55 1.25 12.32
CA LEU A 121 -0.62 0.42 11.12
C LEU A 121 -1.95 -0.33 11.02
N GLN A 122 -2.48 -0.84 12.14
CA GLN A 122 -3.77 -1.51 12.14
C GLN A 122 -4.89 -0.55 11.74
N GLN A 123 -4.86 0.69 12.25
CA GLN A 123 -5.81 1.72 11.87
C GLN A 123 -5.68 2.08 10.39
N GLU A 124 -4.46 2.31 9.91
CA GLU A 124 -4.22 2.71 8.52
C GLU A 124 -4.67 1.60 7.55
N VAL A 125 -4.19 0.37 7.74
CA VAL A 125 -4.54 -0.79 6.93
C VAL A 125 -6.05 -1.05 6.99
N GLY A 126 -6.65 -0.99 8.18
CA GLY A 126 -8.10 -1.16 8.35
C GLY A 126 -8.90 -0.09 7.59
N SER A 127 -8.48 1.17 7.65
CA SER A 127 -9.15 2.27 6.93
C SER A 127 -9.02 2.14 5.42
N ALA A 128 -7.86 1.72 4.92
CA ALA A 128 -7.62 1.50 3.50
C ALA A 128 -8.42 0.30 2.99
N GLN A 129 -8.43 -0.80 3.74
CA GLN A 129 -9.21 -1.99 3.42
C GLN A 129 -10.72 -1.69 3.40
N ALA A 130 -11.24 -0.92 4.37
CA ALA A 130 -12.63 -0.52 4.38
C ALA A 130 -13.02 0.31 3.14
N LYS A 131 -12.16 1.24 2.71
CA LYS A 131 -12.37 2.03 1.48
C LYS A 131 -12.36 1.13 0.24
N LEU A 132 -11.44 0.17 0.17
CA LEU A 132 -11.40 -0.79 -0.94
C LEU A 132 -12.67 -1.65 -0.98
N GLN A 133 -13.14 -2.15 0.16
CA GLN A 133 -14.39 -2.91 0.25
C GLN A 133 -15.61 -2.07 -0.15
N GLN A 134 -15.66 -0.80 0.25
CA GLN A 134 -16.73 0.11 -0.16
C GLN A 134 -16.73 0.31 -1.69
N LEU A 135 -15.55 0.52 -2.29
CA LEU A 135 -15.42 0.66 -3.74
C LEU A 135 -15.81 -0.63 -4.46
N GLU A 136 -15.38 -1.78 -3.96
CA GLU A 136 -15.75 -3.09 -4.50
C GLU A 136 -17.26 -3.29 -4.47
N ALA A 137 -17.92 -2.98 -3.35
CA ALA A 137 -19.38 -3.07 -3.24
C ALA A 137 -20.10 -2.15 -4.26
N LEU A 138 -19.61 -0.92 -4.42
CA LEU A 138 -20.14 0.01 -5.41
C LEU A 138 -19.97 -0.54 -6.83
N LEU A 139 -18.78 -1.03 -7.19
CA LEU A 139 -18.51 -1.59 -8.52
C LEU A 139 -19.38 -2.82 -8.81
N ASN A 140 -19.59 -3.67 -7.81
CA ASN A 140 -20.47 -4.84 -7.93
C ASN A 140 -21.95 -4.48 -8.03
N SER A 141 -22.36 -3.32 -7.51
CA SER A 141 -23.74 -2.84 -7.61
C SER A 141 -24.08 -2.14 -8.94
N LEU A 142 -23.08 -1.85 -9.78
CA LEU A 142 -23.31 -1.16 -11.04
C LEU A 142 -24.13 -2.03 -12.01
N PRO A 143 -25.05 -1.42 -12.79
CA PRO A 143 -25.81 -2.15 -13.78
C PRO A 143 -24.91 -2.71 -14.88
N ARG A 144 -25.35 -3.80 -15.51
CA ARG A 144 -24.63 -4.40 -16.64
C ARG A 144 -24.46 -3.35 -17.76
N PRO A 145 -23.25 -3.19 -18.33
CA PRO A 145 -23.01 -2.27 -19.44
C PRO A 145 -23.95 -2.53 -20.60
N ARG A 146 -24.52 -1.47 -21.18
CA ARG A 146 -25.47 -1.53 -22.30
C ARG A 146 -24.80 -1.27 -23.65
N SER A 147 -23.58 -0.76 -23.65
CA SER A 147 -22.78 -0.48 -24.85
C SER A 147 -21.33 -0.93 -24.70
N GLN A 148 -20.65 -1.14 -25.83
CA GLN A 148 -19.22 -1.47 -25.84
C GLN A 148 -18.38 -0.38 -25.15
N LYS A 149 -18.72 0.89 -25.35
CA LYS A 149 -18.04 2.02 -24.71
C LYS A 149 -18.17 1.96 -23.18
N GLU A 150 -19.37 1.69 -22.66
CA GLU A 150 -19.58 1.49 -21.22
C GLU A 150 -18.80 0.29 -20.68
N ALA A 151 -18.78 -0.83 -21.42
CA ALA A 151 -18.03 -2.01 -21.03
C ALA A 151 -16.52 -1.71 -20.93
N HIS A 152 -15.96 -0.96 -21.87
CA HIS A 152 -14.57 -0.51 -21.81
C HIS A 152 -14.30 0.41 -20.62
N VAL A 153 -15.23 1.32 -20.29
CA VAL A 153 -15.09 2.19 -19.11
C VAL A 153 -15.11 1.35 -17.83
N ALA A 154 -16.06 0.43 -17.68
CA ALA A 154 -16.17 -0.46 -16.53
C ALA A 154 -14.89 -1.30 -16.36
N ALA A 155 -14.39 -1.90 -17.44
CA ALA A 155 -13.14 -2.68 -17.41
C ALA A 155 -11.92 -1.85 -17.00
N ARG A 156 -11.84 -0.58 -17.43
CA ARG A 156 -10.77 0.33 -17.00
C ARG A 156 -10.86 0.64 -15.51
N VAL A 157 -12.06 0.89 -14.98
CA VAL A 157 -12.26 1.17 -13.56
C VAL A 157 -11.87 -0.05 -12.70
N TRP A 158 -12.29 -1.26 -13.09
CA TRP A 158 -11.88 -2.49 -12.41
C TRP A 158 -10.37 -2.70 -12.40
N ARG A 159 -9.69 -2.44 -13.52
CA ARG A 159 -8.23 -2.53 -13.59
C ARG A 159 -7.54 -1.55 -12.63
N GLU A 160 -8.01 -0.31 -12.56
CA GLU A 160 -7.44 0.67 -11.63
C GLU A 160 -7.71 0.29 -10.17
N PHE A 161 -8.88 -0.30 -9.88
CA PHE A 161 -9.19 -0.85 -8.57
C PHE A 161 -8.26 -2.00 -8.18
N GLU A 162 -8.06 -2.98 -9.07
CA GLU A 162 -7.12 -4.08 -8.86
C GLU A 162 -5.69 -3.57 -8.64
N LYS A 163 -5.26 -2.57 -9.41
CA LYS A 163 -3.95 -1.93 -9.23
C LYS A 163 -3.81 -1.30 -7.83
N LYS A 164 -4.88 -0.73 -7.28
CA LYS A 164 -4.89 -0.19 -5.91
C LYS A 164 -4.85 -1.29 -4.86
N GLN A 165 -5.50 -2.43 -5.10
CA GLN A 165 -5.43 -3.60 -4.22
C GLN A 165 -4.02 -4.22 -4.20
N MET A 166 -3.34 -4.20 -5.35
CA MET A 166 -1.98 -4.73 -5.51
C MET A 166 -0.89 -3.67 -5.31
N ASP A 167 -1.21 -2.54 -4.69
CA ASP A 167 -0.24 -1.48 -4.42
C ASP A 167 0.85 -2.01 -3.44
N PRO A 168 2.14 -1.99 -3.82
CA PRO A 168 3.20 -2.54 -2.98
C PRO A 168 3.28 -1.89 -1.61
N SER A 169 3.07 -0.56 -1.53
CA SER A 169 3.10 0.16 -0.25
C SER A 169 1.97 -0.28 0.67
N PHE A 170 0.76 -0.55 0.14
CA PHE A 170 -0.33 -1.11 0.93
C PHE A 170 -0.01 -2.54 1.42
N LEU A 171 0.49 -3.40 0.53
CA LEU A 171 0.86 -4.78 0.86
C LEU A 171 1.98 -4.84 1.90
N ASP A 172 2.97 -3.97 1.81
CA ASP A 172 4.07 -3.87 2.77
C ASP A 172 3.56 -3.47 4.17
N LYS A 173 2.66 -2.48 4.24
CA LYS A 173 2.00 -2.08 5.50
C LYS A 173 1.17 -3.20 6.10
N GLN A 174 0.44 -3.94 5.26
CA GLN A 174 -0.34 -5.11 5.69
C GLN A 174 0.57 -6.21 6.24
N ALA A 175 1.67 -6.52 5.53
CA ALA A 175 2.66 -7.50 5.96
C ALA A 175 3.32 -7.08 7.28
N ARG A 176 3.69 -5.81 7.43
CA ARG A 176 4.26 -5.25 8.66
C ARG A 176 3.27 -5.34 9.83
N CYS A 177 2.01 -5.00 9.61
CA CYS A 177 0.95 -5.11 10.61
C CYS A 177 0.80 -6.57 11.08
N HIS A 178 0.76 -7.53 10.15
CA HIS A 178 0.70 -8.95 10.47
C HIS A 178 1.94 -9.43 11.27
N TYR A 179 3.13 -8.98 10.86
CA TYR A 179 4.38 -9.27 11.55
C TYR A 179 4.36 -8.78 13.00
N LEU A 180 4.03 -7.49 13.21
CA LEU A 180 3.97 -6.90 14.55
C LEU A 180 2.92 -7.60 15.42
N LYS A 181 1.75 -7.94 14.86
CA LYS A 181 0.74 -8.72 15.58
C LYS A 181 1.29 -10.05 16.10
N GLY A 182 2.03 -10.78 15.25
CA GLY A 182 2.70 -12.03 15.63
C GLY A 182 3.75 -11.82 16.72
N LYS A 183 4.66 -10.87 16.51
CA LYS A 183 5.73 -10.52 17.45
C LYS A 183 5.20 -10.08 18.83
N LEU A 184 4.24 -9.17 18.85
CA LEU A 184 3.65 -8.65 20.09
C LEU A 184 2.88 -9.72 20.86
N ARG A 185 2.13 -10.58 20.15
CA ARG A 185 1.48 -11.74 20.76
C ARG A 185 2.51 -12.67 21.40
N HIS A 186 3.60 -12.98 20.70
CA HIS A 186 4.67 -13.84 21.21
C HIS A 186 5.32 -13.25 22.46
N LEU A 187 5.73 -11.97 22.41
CA LEU A 187 6.29 -11.26 23.56
C LEU A 187 5.35 -11.31 24.78
N LYS A 188 4.07 -11.01 24.58
CA LYS A 188 3.06 -11.07 25.64
C LYS A 188 2.96 -12.47 26.23
N THR A 189 2.95 -13.51 25.41
CA THR A 189 2.92 -14.91 25.87
C THR A 189 4.17 -15.27 26.68
N GLN A 190 5.37 -14.85 26.26
CA GLN A 190 6.59 -15.17 27.00
C GLN A 190 6.66 -14.46 28.35
N ILE A 191 6.19 -13.21 28.42
CA ILE A 191 6.09 -12.47 29.68
C ILE A 191 5.07 -13.15 30.62
N GLN A 192 3.86 -13.45 30.11
CA GLN A 192 2.81 -14.07 30.91
C GLN A 192 3.26 -15.41 31.50
N LYS A 193 3.91 -16.26 30.68
CA LYS A 193 4.41 -17.57 31.14
C LYS A 193 5.40 -17.46 32.30
N PHE A 194 6.23 -16.43 32.31
CA PHE A 194 7.19 -16.20 33.39
C PHE A 194 6.49 -15.68 34.64
N ASP A 195 5.57 -14.73 34.48
CA ASP A 195 4.79 -14.17 35.59
C ASP A 195 3.97 -15.30 36.29
N ASP A 196 3.33 -16.19 35.53
CA ASP A 196 2.56 -17.35 36.06
C ASP A 196 3.45 -18.36 36.84
N GLN A 197 4.70 -18.53 36.44
CA GLN A 197 5.66 -19.41 37.12
C GLN A 197 6.15 -18.81 38.45
N GLY A 198 6.40 -17.50 38.49
CA GLY A 198 6.80 -16.78 39.70
C GLY A 198 5.71 -16.79 40.78
N ASP A 199 4.44 -16.68 40.37
CA ASP A 199 3.30 -16.72 41.28
C ASP A 199 3.06 -18.14 41.85
N SER A 200 3.44 -19.19 41.12
CA SER A 200 3.28 -20.59 41.54
C SER A 200 4.35 -21.05 42.54
N GLU A 201 5.62 -20.65 42.35
CA GLU A 201 6.73 -20.99 43.25
C GLU A 201 6.64 -20.25 44.60
N GLY A 202 5.96 -19.09 44.65
CA GLY A 202 5.73 -18.31 45.87
C GLY A 202 4.61 -18.85 46.77
N SER A 203 3.86 -19.87 46.34
CA SER A 203 2.64 -20.34 47.04
C SER A 203 2.84 -21.58 47.92
N VAL A 204 4.05 -22.14 48.04
CA VAL A 204 4.32 -23.36 48.84
C VAL A 204 5.18 -23.04 50.06
N TYR A 205 4.74 -22.09 50.88
CA TYR A 205 5.28 -21.86 52.23
C TYR A 205 4.23 -21.24 53.16
N PHE A 206 3.16 -21.97 53.46
CA PHE A 206 2.32 -21.75 54.65
C PHE A 206 1.71 -23.08 55.12
#